data_AF-W7AVF0-F1
#
_entry.id   AF-W7AVF0-F1
#
_cell.length_a   1.000
_cell.length_b   1.000
_cell.length_c   1.000
_cell.angle_alpha   90.00
_cell.angle_beta   90.00
_cell.angle_gamma   90.00
#
_symmetry.space_group_name_H-M   'P 1'
#
loop_
_entity.id
_entity.type
_entity.pdbx_description
1 polymer ?
#
loop_
_entity_poly.entity_id
_entity_poly.type
_entity_poly.pdbx_seq_one_letter_code
_entity_poly.pdbx_strand_id
1 'polypeptide(L)' 'MIAAVSKDAMASGLHAGNIIKQVAQLCGGNGGGKPDLAQAGGKNPAELEKALAEVPTIIQNMQG' A
#
# COMPACT_ATOMS: atom_id res chain seq x y z
N MET A 1 2.49 -4.22 -8.25
CA MET A 1 3.14 -3.35 -7.25
C MET A 1 3.51 -4.18 -6.03
N ILE A 2 4.58 -3.81 -5.31
CA ILE A 2 5.05 -4.47 -4.09
C ILE A 2 5.19 -3.41 -3.00
N ALA A 3 4.77 -3.70 -1.78
CA ALA A 3 5.09 -2.90 -0.59
C ALA A 3 5.93 -3.75 0.37
N ALA A 4 6.98 -3.15 0.91
CA ALA A 4 7.78 -3.71 1.98
C ALA A 4 7.86 -2.71 3.14
N VAL A 5 7.73 -3.20 4.37
CA VAL A 5 7.75 -2.39 5.60
C VAL A 5 8.83 -2.94 6.52
N SER A 6 9.66 -2.05 7.09
CA SER A 6 10.71 -2.45 8.03
C SER A 6 10.11 -2.95 9.35
N LYS A 7 10.92 -3.66 10.15
CA LYS A 7 10.50 -4.13 11.48
C LYS A 7 10.03 -2.99 12.39
N ASP A 8 10.75 -1.87 12.40
CA ASP A 8 10.42 -0.73 13.26
C ASP A 8 9.13 -0.03 12.83
N ALA A 9 8.90 0.06 11.52
CA ALA A 9 7.67 0.61 10.96
C ALA A 9 6.46 -0.30 11.27
N MET A 10 6.64 -1.62 11.20
CA MET A 10 5.62 -2.57 11.65
C MET A 10 5.34 -2.47 13.14
N ALA A 11 6.38 -2.33 13.97
CA ALA A 11 6.22 -2.12 15.40
C ALA A 11 5.47 -0.81 15.71
N SER A 12 5.53 0.17 14.81
CA SER A 12 4.77 1.41 14.85
C SER A 12 3.36 1.29 14.25
N GLY A 13 2.88 0.07 13.97
CA GLY A 13 1.52 -0.23 13.52
C GLY A 13 1.33 -0.29 12.00
N LEU A 14 2.38 -0.08 11.19
CA LEU A 14 2.25 -0.16 9.73
C LEU A 14 2.18 -1.61 9.25
N HIS A 15 1.38 -1.86 8.21
CA HIS A 15 1.19 -3.19 7.63
C HIS A 15 1.23 -3.12 6.10
N ALA A 16 2.22 -3.76 5.48
CA ALA A 16 2.44 -3.73 4.03
C ALA A 16 1.18 -4.11 3.23
N GLY A 17 0.49 -5.17 3.67
CA GLY A 17 -0.79 -5.60 3.09
C GLY A 17 -1.90 -4.54 3.09
N ASN A 18 -1.99 -3.72 4.14
CA ASN A 18 -3.02 -2.68 4.22
C ASN A 18 -2.67 -1.49 3.31
N ILE A 19 -1.39 -1.11 3.29
CA ILE A 19 -0.86 -0.02 2.44
C ILE A 19 -1.07 -0.38 0.97
N ILE A 20 -0.58 -1.54 0.52
CA ILE A 20 -0.64 -1.92 -0.90
C ILE A 20 -2.08 -2.11 -1.38
N LYS A 21 -3.00 -2.50 -0.50
CA LYS A 21 -4.42 -2.65 -0.83
C LYS A 21 -5.08 -1.30 -1.13
N GLN A 22 -4.82 -0.26 -0.33
CA GLN A 22 -5.34 1.09 -0.61
C GLN A 22 -4.80 1.62 -1.95
N VAL A 23 -3.50 1.47 -2.20
CA VAL A 23 -2.89 1.86 -3.50
C VAL A 23 -3.52 1.09 -4.66
N ALA A 24 -3.71 -0.22 -4.53
CA ALA A 24 -4.29 -1.05 -5.58
C ALA A 24 -5.74 -0.67 -5.91
N GLN A 25 -6.53 -0.27 -4.91
CA GLN A 25 -7.91 0.17 -5.11
C GLN A 25 -8.01 1.43 -5.96
N LEU A 26 -7.06 2.36 -5.83
CA LEU A 26 -6.97 3.54 -6.70
C LEU A 26 -6.73 3.16 -8.17
N CYS A 27 -6.03 2.04 -8.41
CA CYS A 27 -5.83 1.46 -9.74
C CYS A 27 -6.92 0.47 -10.17
N GLY A 28 -8.08 0.42 -9.48
CA GLY A 28 -9.17 -0.52 -9.78
C GLY A 28 -8.82 -1.99 -9.54
N GLY A 29 -7.84 -2.25 -8.69
CA GLY A 29 -7.32 -3.57 -8.37
C GLY A 29 -7.49 -3.97 -6.92
N ASN A 30 -6.76 -5.03 -6.54
CA ASN A 30 -6.77 -5.57 -5.19
C ASN A 30 -5.44 -6.30 -4.92
N GLY A 31 -5.17 -6.58 -3.65
CA GLY A 31 -3.99 -7.32 -3.24
C GLY A 31 -3.91 -7.51 -1.74
N GLY A 32 -2.77 -8.03 -1.29
CA GLY A 32 -2.52 -8.35 0.10
C GLY A 32 -1.21 -9.10 0.28
N GLY A 33 -0.98 -9.58 1.49
CA GLY A 33 0.23 -10.27 1.87
C GLY A 33 0.48 -10.16 3.36
N LYS A 34 1.73 -10.40 3.74
CA LYS A 34 2.16 -10.36 5.14
C LYS A 34 2.35 -8.90 5.61
N PRO A 35 2.47 -8.67 6.94
CA PRO A 35 2.74 -7.34 7.48
C PRO A 35 4.03 -6.70 6.95
N ASP A 36 5.05 -7.50 6.66
CA ASP A 36 6.38 -7.06 6.22
C ASP A 36 6.48 -6.93 4.69
N LEU A 37 5.77 -7.78 3.94
CA LEU A 37 5.80 -7.80 2.48
C LEU A 37 4.45 -8.18 1.89
N ALA A 38 3.99 -7.38 0.93
CA ALA A 38 2.73 -7.62 0.23
C ALA A 38 2.78 -7.20 -1.25
N GLN A 39 1.89 -7.79 -2.04
CA GLN A 39 1.80 -7.55 -3.48
C GLN A 39 0.36 -7.28 -3.90
N ALA A 40 0.21 -6.43 -4.92
CA ALA A 40 -1.08 -6.16 -5.54
C ALA A 40 -0.97 -5.91 -7.04
N GLY A 41 -2.09 -6.12 -7.73
CA GLY A 41 -2.30 -5.77 -9.13
C GLY A 41 -3.33 -4.64 -9.26
N GLY A 42 -3.32 -3.95 -10.40
CA GLY A 42 -4.27 -2.92 -10.80
C GLY A 42 -4.81 -3.21 -12.20
N LYS A 43 -6.03 -2.76 -12.50
CA LYS A 43 -6.64 -2.90 -13.84
C LYS A 43 -6.49 -1.63 -14.67
N ASN A 44 -6.23 -0.49 -14.03
CA ASN A 44 -6.04 0.79 -14.69
C ASN A 44 -4.59 1.27 -14.55
N PRO A 45 -3.70 0.99 -15.53
CA PRO A 45 -2.31 1.43 -15.48
C PRO A 45 -2.15 2.95 -15.59
N ALA A 46 -3.12 3.67 -16.17
CA ALA A 46 -3.06 5.13 -16.28
C ALA A 46 -3.16 5.84 -14.92
N GLU A 47 -3.74 5.20 -13.90
CA GLU A 47 -3.85 5.75 -12.55
C GLU A 47 -2.62 5.42 -11.68
N LEU A 48 -1.65 4.66 -12.19
CA LEU A 48 -0.53 4.15 -11.38
C LEU A 48 0.29 5.26 -10.74
N GLU A 49 0.67 6.29 -11.50
CA GLU A 49 1.47 7.41 -10.97
C GLU A 49 0.73 8.15 -9.87
N LYS A 50 -0.56 8.44 -10.10
CA LYS A 50 -1.42 9.10 -9.11
C LYS A 50 -1.60 8.24 -7.86
N ALA A 51 -1.82 6.94 -8.00
CA ALA A 51 -1.97 6.02 -6.88
C ALA A 51 -0.71 5.91 -6.03
N LEU A 52 0.47 5.92 -6.66
CA LEU A 52 1.75 5.94 -5.95
C LEU A 52 1.99 7.27 -5.23
N ALA A 53 1.53 8.40 -5.79
CA ALA A 53 1.62 9.72 -5.16
C ALA A 53 0.78 9.83 -3.87
N GLU A 54 -0.27 9.01 -3.70
CA GLU A 54 -1.10 8.98 -2.50
C GLU A 54 -0.50 8.19 -1.32
N VAL A 55 0.62 7.48 -1.52
CA VAL A 55 1.24 6.66 -0.46
C VAL A 55 1.54 7.44 0.83
N PRO A 56 2.09 8.67 0.81
CA PRO A 56 2.30 9.45 2.04
C PRO A 56 1.00 9.72 2.80
N THR A 57 -0.07 10.11 2.10
CA THR A 57 -1.40 10.34 2.68
C THR A 57 -1.95 9.06 3.30
N ILE A 58 -1.84 7.92 2.60
CA ILE A 58 -2.27 6.61 3.09
C ILE A 58 -1.56 6.26 4.40
N ILE A 59 -0.24 6.45 4.47
CA ILE A 59 0.55 6.16 5.68
C ILE A 59 0.16 7.08 6.84
N GLN A 60 0.02 8.39 6.59
CA GLN A 60 -0.39 9.36 7.61
C GLN A 60 -1.74 8.98 8.24
N ASN A 61 -2.70 8.54 7.42
CA ASN A 61 -4.02 8.12 7.89
C ASN A 61 -4.00 6.82 8.72
N MET A 62 -2.93 6.02 8.65
CA MET A 62 -2.78 4.78 9.43
C MET A 62 -2.14 5.01 10.81
N GLN A 63 -1.56 6.18 11.05
CA GLN A 63 -0.86 6.54 12.28
C GLN A 63 -1.69 7.47 13.19
N GLY A 64 -2.93 7.78 12.81
CA GLY A 64 -3.88 8.57 13.57
C GLY A 64 -4.75 7.74 14.52
#